data_AF-A0A1Y2FWG3-F1
#
_entry.id   AF-A0A1Y2FWG3-F1
#
_cell.length_a   1.000
_cell.length_b   1.000
_cell.length_c   1.000
_cell.angle_alpha   90.00
_cell.angle_beta   90.00
_cell.angle_gamma   90.00
#
_symmetry.space_group_name_H-M   'P 1'
#
loop_
_entity.id
_entity.type
_entity.pdbx_description
1 polymer ?
#
loop_
_entity_poly.entity_id
_entity_poly.type
_entity_poly.pdbx_seq_one_letter_code
_entity_poly.pdbx_strand_id
1 'polypeptide(L)'
;MSNKDAPPPYTQASSASPLTHPRPNRSSFSQPTCPPSSSPLRHPSLNLQSYVPSLKRYLLLLSHFRDLQAKVETWEGGKGRLGALSPAERWKLFLHLAVERLQLWISVFGGRDQLPWNTMPPDVVLVLSVWMTSSPGLFAEDLWRMHETLLEEGKGEGDWLTRRRPKFRDVWKLLDSFGEEGVLQVEGQQEWEKETRTSFDPLVAMEEVDALEQNCPRCEGRVTLELLNSRNTGFAQDLALPCPSCDLTLTHEVLGFGRLLRNLTSPSRTMPGRFGPAPLTASEAQYYLAGTLFVPQGTSEQQECGRVSAWHLKEHFGLDGSSVREVGDRWGWSLTGARKGLAKAVASAGAKKETLDRILSAYTTGAPFSVDLVAAAQRQSQLIEKLDKLGWLSGGNFEKDETLLYLAAARYVGFLRLLSYRKERSELISPSLDIEVVWLSRMLNLRSHHVETFAAVGYALDRTDDVDPVRLSETSTATTSAWEARFGFPLTDSSLHPPPKGLFGRLKSSKKPPSALQPVDERLRAALAEATSIERWTEIAVLGSSLAGATGAYKVGSTRWHHPSRPSSPGGEESD
;
A
#
# COMPACT_ATOMS: atom_id res chain seq x y z
N MET A 1 24.21 -45.92 -41.58
CA MET A 1 25.60 -46.41 -41.51
C MET A 1 26.42 -45.40 -40.73
N SER A 2 27.22 -45.89 -39.78
CA SER A 2 28.18 -45.16 -38.92
C SER A 2 27.65 -44.22 -37.83
N ASN A 3 28.09 -44.57 -36.63
CA ASN A 3 28.01 -43.92 -35.33
C ASN A 3 29.06 -42.79 -35.21
N LYS A 4 28.96 -41.98 -34.13
CA LYS A 4 29.81 -40.85 -33.65
C LYS A 4 29.19 -39.47 -33.95
N ASP A 5 29.05 -38.51 -33.03
CA ASP A 5 29.93 -38.07 -31.93
C ASP A 5 29.17 -37.45 -30.74
N ALA A 6 29.74 -37.66 -29.55
CA ALA A 6 29.34 -37.09 -28.25
C ALA A 6 29.87 -35.65 -28.07
N PRO A 7 29.28 -34.83 -27.18
CA PRO A 7 29.76 -33.49 -26.88
C PRO A 7 31.09 -33.48 -26.09
N PRO A 8 31.92 -32.43 -26.23
CA PRO A 8 33.31 -32.44 -25.78
C PRO A 8 33.48 -32.31 -24.25
N PRO A 9 34.61 -32.81 -23.70
CA PRO A 9 34.89 -32.77 -22.27
C PRO A 9 35.41 -31.41 -21.81
N TYR A 10 34.96 -30.99 -20.63
CA TYR A 10 35.53 -29.85 -19.89
C TYR A 10 37.00 -30.10 -19.59
N THR A 11 37.88 -29.26 -20.13
CA THR A 11 39.31 -29.29 -19.81
C THR A 11 39.57 -28.49 -18.54
N GLN A 12 40.18 -29.16 -17.55
CA GLN A 12 40.75 -28.52 -16.36
C GLN A 12 41.87 -27.56 -16.77
N ALA A 13 41.74 -26.28 -16.45
CA ALA A 13 42.85 -25.35 -16.53
C ALA A 13 43.74 -25.53 -15.29
N SER A 14 44.91 -26.11 -15.50
CA SER A 14 46.00 -26.20 -14.53
C SER A 14 46.81 -24.89 -14.50
N SER A 15 47.06 -24.44 -13.27
CA SER A 15 48.21 -23.67 -12.78
C SER A 15 48.91 -22.63 -13.68
N ALA A 16 48.71 -21.35 -13.34
CA ALA A 16 49.73 -20.32 -13.50
C ALA A 16 49.88 -19.53 -12.19
N SER A 17 51.13 -19.35 -11.78
CA SER A 17 51.64 -18.77 -10.53
C SER A 17 51.19 -17.32 -10.26
N PRO A 18 51.29 -16.84 -9.00
CA PRO A 18 50.61 -15.63 -8.54
C PRO A 18 51.31 -14.36 -9.02
N LEU A 19 50.58 -13.54 -9.78
CA LEU A 19 50.94 -12.15 -10.02
C LEU A 19 50.73 -11.36 -8.74
N THR A 20 51.85 -10.91 -8.18
CA THR A 20 51.97 -10.02 -7.04
C THR A 20 51.42 -8.65 -7.43
N HIS A 21 50.17 -8.36 -7.05
CA HIS A 21 49.67 -6.99 -7.06
C HIS A 21 50.21 -6.23 -5.83
N PRO A 22 50.70 -4.99 -6.02
CA PRO A 22 51.27 -4.20 -4.93
C PRO A 22 50.20 -3.88 -3.88
N ARG A 23 50.53 -4.12 -2.60
CA ARG A 23 49.75 -3.67 -1.45
C ARG A 23 49.46 -2.16 -1.58
N PRO A 24 48.20 -1.70 -1.54
CA PRO A 24 47.92 -0.30 -1.35
C PRO A 24 48.43 0.10 0.03
N ASN A 25 49.23 1.17 0.00
CA ASN A 25 49.89 1.75 1.15
C ASN A 25 48.86 2.08 2.24
N ARG A 26 49.19 1.75 3.48
CA ARG A 26 48.39 2.03 4.68
C ARG A 26 48.46 3.53 4.99
N SER A 27 47.89 4.36 4.13
CA SER A 27 47.68 5.78 4.43
C SER A 27 46.50 5.88 5.39
N SER A 28 46.80 6.36 6.59
CA SER A 28 45.87 6.84 7.60
C SER A 28 44.53 7.32 7.01
N PHE A 29 43.48 6.51 7.16
CA PHE A 29 42.10 6.99 7.07
C PHE A 29 41.89 7.95 8.24
N SER A 30 42.07 9.24 7.99
CA SER A 30 41.44 10.27 8.80
C SER A 30 39.94 10.03 8.72
N GLN A 31 39.33 9.64 9.84
CA GLN A 31 37.88 9.62 10.01
C GLN A 31 37.32 10.96 9.53
N PRO A 32 36.24 10.99 8.73
CA PRO A 32 35.50 12.22 8.54
C PRO A 32 34.88 12.59 9.88
N THR A 33 35.51 13.51 10.60
CA THR A 33 34.90 14.18 11.75
C THR A 33 33.71 14.97 11.23
N CYS A 34 32.51 14.48 11.54
CA CYS A 34 31.27 15.23 11.39
C CYS A 34 31.41 16.57 12.15
N PRO A 35 31.06 17.72 11.55
CA PRO A 35 30.82 18.91 12.34
C PRO A 35 29.60 18.65 13.24
N PRO A 36 29.63 19.02 14.54
CA PRO A 36 28.45 18.95 15.37
C PRO A 36 27.46 20.00 14.88
N SER A 37 26.43 19.61 14.13
CA SER A 37 25.38 20.55 13.73
C SER A 37 24.50 20.85 14.94
N SER A 38 24.78 21.98 15.59
CA SER A 38 24.10 22.52 16.76
C SER A 38 22.74 23.17 16.42
N SER A 39 21.95 22.56 15.55
CA SER A 39 20.57 22.99 15.32
C SER A 39 19.61 21.88 15.77
N PRO A 40 19.05 21.97 16.99
CA PRO A 40 17.94 21.11 17.34
C PRO A 40 16.80 21.48 16.40
N LEU A 41 16.45 20.56 15.51
CA LEU A 41 15.24 20.69 14.74
C LEU A 41 14.08 20.86 15.75
N ARG A 42 13.52 22.07 15.83
CA ARG A 42 12.26 22.33 16.56
C ARG A 42 11.15 21.67 15.77
N HIS A 43 11.06 20.36 15.83
CA HIS A 43 9.96 19.61 15.25
C HIS A 43 8.75 19.75 16.18
N PRO A 44 7.53 19.97 15.65
CA PRO A 44 6.32 19.75 16.43
C PRO A 44 6.41 18.33 16.98
N SER A 45 6.30 18.21 18.30
CA SER A 45 6.49 16.99 19.08
C SER A 45 5.79 15.79 18.43
N LEU A 46 6.55 14.90 17.80
CA LEU A 46 6.09 13.54 17.46
C LEU A 46 5.73 12.87 18.78
N ASN A 47 4.45 12.93 19.14
CA ASN A 47 3.97 12.45 20.43
C ASN A 47 3.61 10.97 20.30
N LEU A 48 4.51 10.09 20.71
CA LEU A 48 4.29 8.64 20.67
C LEU A 48 3.07 8.20 21.47
N GLN A 49 2.72 8.92 22.54
CA GLN A 49 1.50 8.67 23.31
C GLN A 49 0.24 8.82 22.46
N SER A 50 0.28 9.64 21.40
CA SER A 50 -0.84 9.80 20.46
C SER A 50 -0.93 8.68 19.42
N TYR A 51 0.14 7.89 19.22
CA TYR A 51 0.18 6.88 18.15
C TYR A 51 -0.46 5.57 18.60
N VAL A 52 -0.25 5.19 19.86
CA VAL A 52 -0.76 3.91 20.41
C VAL A 52 -2.29 3.82 20.33
N PRO A 53 -3.09 4.84 20.68
CA PRO A 53 -4.54 4.78 20.52
C PRO A 53 -4.99 4.57 19.06
N SER A 54 -4.39 5.29 18.10
CA SER A 54 -4.69 5.11 16.68
C SER A 54 -4.27 3.73 16.18
N LEU A 55 -3.11 3.23 16.61
CA LEU A 55 -2.62 1.91 16.25
C LEU A 55 -3.54 0.81 16.79
N LYS A 56 -3.99 0.90 18.05
CA LYS A 56 -4.95 -0.05 18.63
C LYS A 56 -6.24 -0.12 17.81
N ARG A 57 -6.82 1.04 17.47
CA ARG A 57 -8.02 1.13 16.63
C ARG A 57 -7.79 0.52 15.25
N TYR A 58 -6.62 0.75 14.67
CA TYR A 58 -6.28 0.17 13.37
C TYR A 58 -6.12 -1.35 13.44
N LEU A 59 -5.47 -1.89 14.48
CA LEU A 59 -5.36 -3.34 14.68
C LEU A 59 -6.73 -4.00 14.88
N LEU A 60 -7.66 -3.33 15.58
CA LEU A 60 -9.05 -3.78 15.68
C LEU A 60 -9.76 -3.80 14.32
N LEU A 61 -9.56 -2.76 13.50
CA LEU A 61 -10.06 -2.76 12.12
C LEU A 61 -9.50 -3.95 11.32
N LEU A 62 -8.20 -4.19 11.41
CA LEU A 62 -7.55 -5.30 10.70
C LEU A 62 -8.06 -6.66 11.20
N SER A 63 -8.39 -6.82 12.49
CA SER A 63 -9.01 -8.05 12.97
C SER A 63 -10.41 -8.26 12.38
N HIS A 64 -11.22 -7.21 12.27
CA HIS A 64 -12.52 -7.31 11.60
C HIS A 64 -12.39 -7.68 10.11
N PHE A 65 -11.37 -7.14 9.41
CA PHE A 65 -11.09 -7.53 8.03
C PHE A 65 -10.61 -8.98 7.93
N ARG A 66 -9.82 -9.47 8.89
CA ARG A 66 -9.43 -10.88 8.94
C ARG A 66 -10.64 -11.80 9.11
N ASP A 67 -11.55 -11.45 10.01
CA ASP A 67 -12.79 -12.19 10.23
C ASP A 67 -13.68 -12.17 8.98
N LEU A 68 -13.79 -11.02 8.31
CA LEU A 68 -14.54 -10.89 7.07
C LEU A 68 -13.93 -11.75 5.95
N GLN A 69 -12.62 -11.70 5.77
CA GLN A 69 -11.91 -12.54 4.80
C GLN A 69 -12.15 -14.02 5.08
N ALA A 70 -12.01 -14.45 6.34
CA ALA A 70 -12.28 -15.83 6.73
C ALA A 70 -13.72 -16.25 6.41
N LYS A 71 -14.72 -15.40 6.72
CA LYS A 71 -16.13 -15.67 6.40
C LYS A 71 -16.36 -15.85 4.90
N VAL A 72 -15.75 -15.00 4.07
CA VAL A 72 -15.84 -15.09 2.59
C VAL A 72 -15.16 -16.37 2.07
N GLU A 73 -13.95 -16.65 2.56
CA GLU A 73 -13.15 -17.83 2.16
C GLU A 73 -13.82 -19.15 2.53
N THR A 74 -14.59 -19.17 3.62
CA THR A 74 -15.37 -20.33 4.06
C THR A 74 -16.85 -20.24 3.68
N TRP A 75 -17.25 -19.24 2.88
CA TRP A 75 -18.66 -19.04 2.57
C TRP A 75 -19.21 -20.18 1.71
N GLU A 76 -19.95 -21.08 2.34
CA GLU A 76 -20.68 -22.17 1.69
C GLU A 76 -22.15 -21.81 1.42
N GLY A 77 -22.57 -20.58 1.74
CA GLY A 77 -23.91 -20.07 1.48
C GLY A 77 -24.22 -20.02 -0.02
N GLY A 78 -25.46 -20.39 -0.37
CA GLY A 78 -25.95 -20.45 -1.74
C GLY A 78 -25.34 -21.58 -2.57
N LYS A 79 -25.93 -22.78 -2.54
CA LYS A 79 -25.62 -23.84 -3.52
C LYS A 79 -25.67 -23.25 -4.94
N GLY A 80 -24.55 -23.25 -5.67
CA GLY A 80 -24.46 -22.60 -6.98
C GLY A 80 -23.02 -22.27 -7.40
N ARG A 81 -22.86 -21.18 -8.18
CA ARG A 81 -21.58 -20.75 -8.79
C ARG A 81 -20.46 -20.46 -7.79
N LEU A 82 -20.79 -19.99 -6.58
CA LEU A 82 -19.79 -19.59 -5.57
C LEU A 82 -19.13 -20.78 -4.88
N GLY A 83 -19.85 -21.89 -4.71
CA GLY A 83 -19.32 -23.11 -4.08
C GLY A 83 -18.28 -23.84 -4.93
N ALA A 84 -18.21 -23.55 -6.23
CA ALA A 84 -17.19 -24.11 -7.13
C ALA A 84 -15.84 -23.37 -7.07
N LEU A 85 -15.80 -22.18 -6.47
CA LEU A 85 -14.61 -21.35 -6.38
C LEU A 85 -13.71 -21.77 -5.21
N SER A 86 -12.41 -21.75 -5.42
CA SER A 86 -11.44 -21.82 -4.34
C SER A 86 -11.60 -20.65 -3.36
N PRO A 87 -11.11 -20.75 -2.11
CA PRO A 87 -11.16 -19.64 -1.15
C PRO A 87 -10.57 -18.33 -1.70
N ALA A 88 -9.44 -18.41 -2.43
CA ALA A 88 -8.79 -17.25 -3.02
C ALA A 88 -9.61 -16.61 -4.15
N GLU A 89 -10.28 -17.42 -4.96
CA GLU A 89 -11.17 -16.92 -6.02
C GLU A 89 -12.43 -16.25 -5.44
N ARG A 90 -13.01 -16.82 -4.36
CA ARG A 90 -14.11 -16.17 -3.63
C ARG A 90 -13.69 -14.82 -3.07
N TRP A 91 -12.50 -14.75 -2.47
CA TRP A 91 -11.97 -13.49 -1.97
C TRP A 91 -11.73 -12.46 -3.08
N LYS A 92 -11.15 -12.87 -4.22
CA LYS A 92 -10.97 -11.98 -5.38
C LYS A 92 -12.31 -11.46 -5.91
N LEU A 93 -13.31 -12.32 -6.08
CA LEU A 93 -14.66 -11.94 -6.47
C LEU A 93 -15.26 -10.91 -5.51
N PHE A 94 -15.19 -11.19 -4.22
CA PHE A 94 -15.67 -10.31 -3.17
C PHE A 94 -15.03 -8.92 -3.25
N LEU A 95 -13.71 -8.84 -3.46
CA LEU A 95 -13.01 -7.57 -3.60
C LEU A 95 -13.43 -6.77 -4.83
N HIS A 96 -13.67 -7.42 -5.97
CA HIS A 96 -14.22 -6.73 -7.15
C HIS A 96 -15.56 -6.08 -6.82
N LEU A 97 -16.46 -6.80 -6.14
CA LEU A 97 -17.77 -6.26 -5.74
C LEU A 97 -17.66 -5.15 -4.68
N ALA A 98 -16.73 -5.26 -3.73
CA ALA A 98 -16.48 -4.24 -2.73
C ALA A 98 -16.06 -2.91 -3.37
N VAL A 99 -15.23 -2.95 -4.43
CA VAL A 99 -14.83 -1.76 -5.19
C VAL A 99 -16.03 -1.12 -5.90
N GLU A 100 -16.88 -1.91 -6.55
CA GLU A 100 -18.12 -1.41 -7.17
C GLU A 100 -19.06 -0.80 -6.12
N ARG A 101 -19.18 -1.42 -4.95
CA ARG A 101 -20.00 -0.92 -3.83
C ARG A 101 -19.44 0.36 -3.22
N LEU A 102 -18.13 0.54 -3.17
CA LEU A 102 -17.51 1.82 -2.80
C LEU A 102 -17.85 2.92 -3.80
N GLN A 103 -17.75 2.63 -5.10
CA GLN A 103 -18.14 3.58 -6.13
C GLN A 103 -19.63 3.95 -6.03
N LEU A 104 -20.50 2.97 -5.78
CA LEU A 104 -21.92 3.19 -5.53
C LEU A 104 -22.14 4.10 -4.31
N TRP A 105 -21.48 3.81 -3.18
CA TRP A 105 -21.58 4.63 -1.98
C TRP A 105 -21.18 6.09 -2.26
N ILE A 106 -20.07 6.32 -2.96
CA ILE A 106 -19.61 7.67 -3.31
C ILE A 106 -20.65 8.37 -4.20
N SER A 107 -21.23 7.67 -5.17
CA SER A 107 -22.21 8.25 -6.09
C SER A 107 -23.52 8.66 -5.41
N VAL A 108 -23.96 7.91 -4.39
CA VAL A 108 -25.22 8.14 -3.68
C VAL A 108 -25.06 9.11 -2.50
N PHE A 109 -24.00 8.93 -1.72
CA PHE A 109 -23.82 9.63 -0.44
C PHE A 109 -22.74 10.70 -0.46
N GLY A 110 -21.80 10.65 -1.41
CA GLY A 110 -20.64 11.54 -1.45
C GLY A 110 -20.99 13.01 -1.66
N GLY A 111 -22.19 13.32 -2.15
CA GLY A 111 -22.71 14.69 -2.31
C GLY A 111 -23.17 15.37 -1.02
N ARG A 112 -23.29 14.64 0.09
CA ARG A 112 -23.87 15.16 1.34
C ARG A 112 -22.87 16.03 2.12
N ASP A 113 -23.37 17.03 2.83
CA ASP A 113 -22.54 17.90 3.67
C ASP A 113 -21.83 17.10 4.78
N GLN A 114 -22.58 16.28 5.50
CA GLN A 114 -22.07 15.29 6.43
C GLN A 114 -22.16 13.90 5.81
N LEU A 115 -21.03 13.20 5.78
CA LEU A 115 -20.99 11.83 5.26
C LEU A 115 -21.70 10.88 6.24
N PRO A 116 -22.66 10.07 5.75
CA PRO A 116 -23.39 9.11 6.58
C PRO A 116 -22.55 7.85 6.78
N TRP A 117 -21.59 7.91 7.70
CA TRP A 117 -20.62 6.82 7.94
C TRP A 117 -21.28 5.48 8.26
N ASN A 118 -22.38 5.50 8.99
CA ASN A 118 -23.13 4.30 9.38
C ASN A 118 -23.77 3.55 8.19
N THR A 119 -23.88 4.18 7.01
CA THR A 119 -24.39 3.50 5.80
C THR A 119 -23.32 2.70 5.08
N MET A 120 -22.05 2.77 5.50
CA MET A 120 -20.98 1.98 4.88
C MET A 120 -20.99 0.54 5.42
N PRO A 121 -21.21 -0.45 4.55
CA PRO A 121 -21.05 -1.86 4.90
C PRO A 121 -19.56 -2.24 5.05
N PRO A 122 -19.23 -3.36 5.73
CA PRO A 122 -17.85 -3.71 6.09
C PRO A 122 -16.87 -3.82 4.91
N ASP A 123 -17.34 -4.28 3.76
CA ASP A 123 -16.55 -4.41 2.53
C ASP A 123 -16.17 -3.04 1.94
N VAL A 124 -17.10 -2.08 1.94
CA VAL A 124 -16.87 -0.70 1.51
C VAL A 124 -15.83 -0.03 2.41
N VAL A 125 -15.91 -0.28 3.71
CA VAL A 125 -14.92 0.24 4.68
C VAL A 125 -13.55 -0.37 4.43
N LEU A 126 -13.48 -1.66 4.10
CA LEU A 126 -12.25 -2.33 3.71
C LEU A 126 -11.58 -1.64 2.53
N VAL A 127 -12.28 -1.51 1.40
CA VAL A 127 -11.67 -0.92 0.20
C VAL A 127 -11.40 0.58 0.34
N LEU A 128 -12.21 1.32 1.11
CA LEU A 128 -11.92 2.72 1.45
C LEU A 128 -10.63 2.83 2.24
N SER A 129 -10.46 1.99 3.28
CA SER A 129 -9.23 2.00 4.08
C SER A 129 -8.01 1.67 3.23
N VAL A 130 -8.12 0.70 2.32
CA VAL A 130 -7.07 0.33 1.36
C VAL A 130 -6.76 1.50 0.43
N TRP A 131 -7.75 2.18 -0.13
CA TRP A 131 -7.54 3.32 -1.00
C TRP A 131 -6.75 4.43 -0.30
N MET A 132 -7.10 4.74 0.95
CA MET A 132 -6.41 5.74 1.77
C MET A 132 -4.97 5.36 2.11
N THR A 133 -4.68 4.07 2.34
CA THR A 133 -3.37 3.60 2.81
C THR A 133 -2.45 3.08 1.70
N SER A 134 -2.96 2.89 0.47
CA SER A 134 -2.15 2.40 -0.66
C SER A 134 -1.21 3.47 -1.19
N SER A 135 -1.74 4.65 -1.48
CA SER A 135 -0.96 5.85 -1.79
C SER A 135 -1.76 7.09 -1.33
N PRO A 136 -1.40 7.67 -0.16
CA PRO A 136 -1.93 8.94 0.30
C PRO A 136 -1.95 10.04 -0.78
N GLY A 137 -0.93 10.09 -1.65
CA GLY A 137 -0.85 11.04 -2.75
C GLY A 137 -1.93 10.81 -3.80
N LEU A 138 -2.04 9.58 -4.31
CA LEU A 138 -3.04 9.22 -5.34
C LEU A 138 -4.47 9.31 -4.80
N PHE A 139 -4.70 8.88 -3.54
CA PHE A 139 -5.99 9.04 -2.88
C PHE A 139 -6.45 10.50 -2.91
N ALA A 140 -5.57 11.41 -2.48
CA ALA A 140 -5.91 12.83 -2.45
C ALA A 140 -6.08 13.42 -3.86
N GLU A 141 -5.26 12.99 -4.81
CA GLU A 141 -5.36 13.36 -6.22
C GLU A 141 -6.72 12.95 -6.80
N ASP A 142 -7.18 11.74 -6.53
CA ASP A 142 -8.49 11.26 -6.97
C ASP A 142 -9.64 12.08 -6.39
N LEU A 143 -9.58 12.45 -5.10
CA LEU A 143 -10.59 13.31 -4.49
C LEU A 143 -10.67 14.67 -5.20
N TRP A 144 -9.52 15.24 -5.54
CA TRP A 144 -9.46 16.53 -6.24
C TRP A 144 -9.93 16.46 -7.69
N ARG A 145 -9.60 15.38 -8.39
CA ARG A 145 -9.92 15.20 -9.81
C ARG A 145 -11.36 14.78 -10.05
N MET A 146 -11.89 13.89 -9.21
CA MET A 146 -13.10 13.11 -9.51
C MET A 146 -14.18 13.21 -8.44
N HIS A 147 -13.82 13.55 -7.20
CA HIS A 147 -14.75 13.50 -6.07
C HIS A 147 -14.71 14.77 -5.23
N GLU A 148 -14.83 15.94 -5.88
CA GLU A 148 -14.82 17.25 -5.19
C GLU A 148 -15.86 17.32 -4.05
N THR A 149 -16.98 16.63 -4.18
CA THR A 149 -18.02 16.57 -3.16
C THR A 149 -17.57 15.93 -1.85
N LEU A 150 -16.51 15.11 -1.89
CA LEU A 150 -15.87 14.51 -0.72
C LEU A 150 -14.81 15.44 -0.09
N LEU A 151 -14.63 16.65 -0.63
CA LEU A 151 -13.80 17.70 -0.07
C LEU A 151 -14.65 18.75 0.65
N GLU A 152 -14.09 19.33 1.71
CA GLU A 152 -14.64 20.49 2.41
C GLU A 152 -13.64 21.65 2.38
N GLU A 153 -14.14 22.88 2.39
CA GLU A 153 -13.32 24.08 2.47
C GLU A 153 -12.62 24.16 3.84
N GLY A 154 -11.30 24.22 3.82
CA GLY A 154 -10.46 24.29 5.00
C GLY A 154 -10.30 25.74 5.48
N LYS A 155 -10.33 25.94 6.81
CA LYS A 155 -9.97 27.23 7.42
C LYS A 155 -8.44 27.36 7.46
N GLY A 156 -7.87 28.29 6.68
CA GLY A 156 -6.47 28.75 6.79
C GLY A 156 -5.72 28.95 5.46
N GLU A 157 -4.63 29.72 5.53
CA GLU A 157 -3.59 29.76 4.49
C GLU A 157 -2.67 28.53 4.65
N GLY A 158 -2.38 27.82 3.56
CA GLY A 158 -1.47 26.67 3.59
C GLY A 158 -1.46 25.86 2.28
N ASP A 159 -0.82 24.69 2.32
CA ASP A 159 -0.69 23.75 1.20
C ASP A 159 -2.05 23.15 0.76
N TRP A 160 -2.08 22.46 -0.38
CA TRP A 160 -3.27 21.90 -1.04
C TRP A 160 -4.17 21.13 -0.06
N LEU A 161 -3.59 20.27 0.79
CA LEU A 161 -4.36 19.46 1.77
C LEU A 161 -4.95 20.28 2.93
N THR A 162 -4.44 21.50 3.17
CA THR A 162 -4.93 22.35 4.27
C THR A 162 -6.06 23.28 3.84
N ARG A 163 -6.12 23.63 2.54
CA ARG A 163 -7.16 24.48 1.93
C ARG A 163 -8.42 23.70 1.55
N ARG A 164 -8.28 22.49 1.03
CA ARG A 164 -9.42 21.59 0.81
C ARG A 164 -9.13 20.24 1.45
N ARG A 165 -9.99 19.86 2.39
CA ARG A 165 -9.75 18.73 3.27
C ARG A 165 -10.68 17.59 2.88
N PRO A 166 -10.20 16.34 2.86
CA PRO A 166 -11.09 15.20 2.75
C PRO A 166 -12.07 15.18 3.93
N LYS A 167 -13.35 14.96 3.65
CA LYS A 167 -14.39 14.72 4.66
C LYS A 167 -14.13 13.45 5.48
N PHE A 168 -13.22 12.57 5.03
CA PHE A 168 -12.77 11.32 5.69
C PHE A 168 -11.94 11.49 6.96
N ARG A 169 -11.89 12.68 7.57
CA ARG A 169 -11.07 12.94 8.77
C ARG A 169 -11.45 12.09 9.97
N ASP A 170 -12.69 11.64 9.99
CA ASP A 170 -13.31 10.91 11.09
C ASP A 170 -13.56 9.44 10.76
N VAL A 171 -12.81 8.84 9.82
CA VAL A 171 -12.89 7.38 9.56
C VAL A 171 -12.66 6.56 10.84
N TRP A 172 -11.98 7.12 11.84
CA TRP A 172 -11.85 6.52 13.17
C TRP A 172 -13.15 6.49 13.98
N LYS A 173 -14.09 7.41 13.76
CA LYS A 173 -15.41 7.38 14.41
C LYS A 173 -16.24 6.20 13.89
N LEU A 174 -16.07 5.86 12.63
CA LEU A 174 -16.64 4.64 12.06
C LEU A 174 -16.07 3.39 12.77
N LEU A 175 -14.77 3.38 13.08
CA LEU A 175 -14.14 2.32 13.88
C LEU A 175 -14.68 2.23 15.31
N ASP A 176 -14.97 3.37 15.93
CA ASP A 176 -15.63 3.40 17.24
C ASP A 176 -17.06 2.77 17.16
N SER A 177 -17.74 2.88 16.01
CA SER A 177 -19.07 2.28 15.78
C SER A 177 -19.08 0.80 15.39
N PHE A 178 -17.95 0.22 14.98
CA PHE A 178 -17.85 -1.22 14.74
C PHE A 178 -17.86 -2.05 16.04
N GLY A 179 -17.59 -1.41 17.19
CA GLY A 179 -17.54 -2.06 18.51
C GLY A 179 -18.82 -1.98 19.35
N GLU A 180 -19.77 -1.10 19.01
CA GLU A 180 -21.03 -0.93 19.75
C GLU A 180 -22.21 -1.49 18.94
N GLU A 181 -22.60 -2.74 19.23
CA GLU A 181 -23.73 -3.41 18.60
C GLU A 181 -25.06 -2.65 18.82
N GLY A 182 -25.81 -2.42 17.74
CA GLY A 182 -27.26 -2.62 17.79
C GLY A 182 -28.15 -1.59 17.10
N VAL A 183 -27.91 -0.29 17.21
CA VAL A 183 -28.89 0.74 16.75
C VAL A 183 -28.40 1.54 15.55
N LEU A 184 -27.19 2.10 15.61
CA LEU A 184 -26.65 2.92 14.51
C LEU A 184 -26.42 2.12 13.22
N GLN A 185 -26.13 0.81 13.34
CA GLN A 185 -25.99 -0.09 12.19
C GLN A 185 -27.34 -0.36 11.51
N VAL A 186 -28.46 -0.42 12.24
CA VAL A 186 -29.78 -0.74 11.65
C VAL A 186 -30.30 0.42 10.81
N GLU A 187 -30.19 1.65 11.30
CA GLU A 187 -30.58 2.84 10.53
C GLU A 187 -29.73 3.00 9.26
N GLY A 188 -28.42 2.83 9.40
CA GLY A 188 -27.48 2.91 8.28
C GLY A 188 -27.72 1.82 7.23
N GLN A 189 -28.04 0.60 7.67
CA GLN A 189 -28.44 -0.49 6.80
C GLN A 189 -29.73 -0.17 6.03
N GLN A 190 -30.78 0.27 6.71
CA GLN A 190 -32.06 0.60 6.07
C GLN A 190 -31.89 1.72 5.05
N GLU A 191 -31.09 2.73 5.37
CA GLU A 191 -30.79 3.81 4.44
C GLU A 191 -29.98 3.33 3.23
N TRP A 192 -28.95 2.50 3.43
CA TRP A 192 -28.23 1.88 2.32
C TRP A 192 -29.17 1.11 1.40
N GLU A 193 -29.97 0.20 1.94
CA GLU A 193 -30.86 -0.66 1.13
C GLU A 193 -31.90 0.18 0.39
N LYS A 194 -32.43 1.23 1.02
CA LYS A 194 -33.39 2.15 0.42
C LYS A 194 -32.78 2.96 -0.74
N GLU A 195 -31.62 3.57 -0.52
CA GLU A 195 -31.03 4.53 -1.47
C GLU A 195 -30.25 3.81 -2.58
N THR A 196 -29.60 2.69 -2.28
CA THR A 196 -28.79 1.91 -3.25
C THR A 196 -29.56 0.80 -3.94
N ARG A 197 -30.66 0.31 -3.33
CA ARG A 197 -31.41 -0.87 -3.77
C ARG A 197 -30.58 -2.15 -3.85
N THR A 198 -29.54 -2.23 -3.03
CA THR A 198 -28.67 -3.42 -2.90
C THR A 198 -28.62 -3.87 -1.45
N SER A 199 -28.40 -5.16 -1.22
CA SER A 199 -28.28 -5.72 0.12
C SER A 199 -27.11 -5.10 0.89
N PHE A 200 -27.35 -4.68 2.14
CA PHE A 200 -26.30 -4.14 2.99
C PHE A 200 -25.25 -5.22 3.33
N ASP A 201 -25.68 -6.44 3.64
CA ASP A 201 -24.76 -7.56 3.88
C ASP A 201 -23.96 -7.86 2.60
N PRO A 202 -22.62 -7.76 2.64
CA PRO A 202 -21.79 -7.97 1.46
C PRO A 202 -21.77 -9.43 0.99
N LEU A 203 -22.04 -10.41 1.86
CA LEU A 203 -22.13 -11.82 1.49
C LEU A 203 -23.41 -12.10 0.71
N VAL A 204 -24.53 -11.51 1.14
CA VAL A 204 -25.82 -11.60 0.42
C VAL A 204 -25.69 -10.92 -0.96
N ALA A 205 -25.14 -9.72 -1.02
CA ALA A 205 -24.97 -9.04 -2.31
C ALA A 205 -24.03 -9.78 -3.27
N MET A 206 -23.02 -10.49 -2.74
CA MET A 206 -22.15 -11.33 -3.56
C MET A 206 -22.91 -12.46 -4.27
N GLU A 207 -24.00 -12.96 -3.66
CA GLU A 207 -24.90 -13.95 -4.28
C GLU A 207 -25.84 -13.32 -5.31
N GLU A 208 -26.32 -12.10 -5.06
CA GLU A 208 -27.32 -11.42 -5.90
C GLU A 208 -26.76 -10.88 -7.22
N VAL A 209 -25.48 -10.51 -7.25
CA VAL A 209 -24.86 -9.91 -8.44
C VAL A 209 -24.19 -10.99 -9.29
N ASP A 210 -24.70 -11.21 -10.50
CA ASP A 210 -24.15 -12.17 -11.46
C ASP A 210 -23.35 -11.52 -12.60
N ALA A 211 -23.62 -10.25 -12.89
CA ALA A 211 -22.98 -9.49 -13.96
C ALA A 211 -22.90 -8.00 -13.63
N LEU A 212 -21.98 -7.29 -14.30
CA LEU A 212 -21.83 -5.85 -14.22
C LEU A 212 -22.07 -5.20 -15.58
N GLU A 213 -22.62 -3.99 -15.56
CA GLU A 213 -22.81 -3.19 -16.78
C GLU A 213 -21.66 -2.22 -16.96
N GLN A 214 -20.99 -2.28 -18.11
CA GLN A 214 -19.88 -1.39 -18.46
C GLN A 214 -20.03 -0.87 -19.88
N ASN A 215 -19.47 0.30 -20.17
CA ASN A 215 -19.44 0.82 -21.54
C ASN A 215 -18.14 0.40 -22.23
N CYS A 216 -18.25 -0.21 -23.41
CA CYS A 216 -17.09 -0.52 -24.24
C CYS A 216 -16.34 0.79 -24.57
N PRO A 217 -15.02 0.87 -24.33
CA PRO A 217 -14.29 2.11 -24.56
C PRO A 217 -14.11 2.46 -26.05
N ARG A 218 -14.32 1.50 -26.96
CA ARG A 218 -14.16 1.69 -28.41
C ARG A 218 -15.43 2.15 -29.14
N CYS A 219 -16.56 1.51 -28.85
CA CYS A 219 -17.83 1.80 -29.52
C CYS A 219 -18.88 2.47 -28.61
N GLU A 220 -18.58 2.65 -27.32
CA GLU A 220 -19.49 3.18 -26.29
C GLU A 220 -20.77 2.37 -26.07
N GLY A 221 -20.91 1.23 -26.77
CA GLY A 221 -21.98 0.28 -26.54
C GLY A 221 -21.92 -0.28 -25.11
N ARG A 222 -23.10 -0.39 -24.49
CA ARG A 222 -23.26 -1.04 -23.20
C ARG A 222 -22.97 -2.54 -23.34
N VAL A 223 -22.17 -3.07 -22.43
CA VAL A 223 -21.77 -4.48 -22.38
C VAL A 223 -22.04 -5.01 -20.98
N THR A 224 -22.81 -6.10 -20.94
CA THR A 224 -22.99 -6.91 -19.74
C THR A 224 -21.78 -7.84 -19.59
N LEU A 225 -21.03 -7.66 -18.50
CA LEU A 225 -19.87 -8.48 -18.16
C LEU A 225 -20.27 -9.46 -17.06
N GLU A 226 -20.42 -10.74 -17.42
CA GLU A 226 -20.59 -11.82 -16.44
C GLU A 226 -19.44 -11.78 -15.43
N LEU A 227 -19.77 -11.85 -14.14
CA LEU A 227 -18.72 -11.86 -13.10
C LEU A 227 -17.87 -13.12 -13.19
N LEU A 228 -18.53 -14.26 -13.41
CA LEU A 228 -17.95 -15.59 -13.49
C LEU A 228 -18.53 -16.31 -14.69
N ASN A 229 -17.70 -17.04 -15.42
CA ASN A 229 -18.15 -17.93 -16.49
C ASN A 229 -17.33 -19.22 -16.55
N SER A 230 -17.79 -20.18 -17.35
CA SER A 230 -17.14 -21.49 -17.50
C SER A 230 -15.78 -21.45 -18.20
N ARG A 231 -15.42 -20.33 -18.84
CA ARG A 231 -14.15 -20.15 -19.54
C ARG A 231 -13.09 -19.45 -18.68
N ASN A 232 -13.44 -19.09 -17.44
CA ASN A 232 -12.61 -18.29 -16.54
C ASN A 232 -12.24 -16.90 -17.08
N THR A 233 -13.09 -16.33 -17.93
CA THR A 233 -12.89 -15.00 -18.53
C THR A 233 -13.85 -13.92 -18.02
N GLY A 234 -14.60 -14.21 -16.95
CA GLY A 234 -15.51 -13.25 -16.33
C GLY A 234 -14.79 -12.04 -15.72
N PHE A 235 -15.55 -11.00 -15.36
CA PHE A 235 -15.02 -9.75 -14.81
C PHE A 235 -14.17 -9.96 -13.55
N ALA A 236 -14.58 -10.85 -12.65
CA ALA A 236 -13.84 -11.16 -11.43
C ALA A 236 -12.76 -12.24 -11.61
N GLN A 237 -12.57 -12.73 -12.84
CA GLN A 237 -11.60 -13.77 -13.20
C GLN A 237 -10.46 -13.13 -14.01
N ASP A 238 -10.04 -13.76 -15.10
CA ASP A 238 -9.08 -13.20 -16.06
C ASP A 238 -9.86 -12.56 -17.21
N LEU A 239 -10.49 -11.41 -16.91
CA LEU A 239 -11.41 -10.72 -17.81
C LEU A 239 -10.89 -10.68 -19.25
N ALA A 240 -11.59 -11.37 -20.14
CA ALA A 240 -11.29 -11.46 -21.57
C ALA A 240 -12.58 -11.75 -22.34
N LEU A 241 -13.45 -10.74 -22.44
CA LEU A 241 -14.76 -10.85 -23.10
C LEU A 241 -14.84 -9.95 -24.34
N PRO A 242 -15.23 -10.46 -25.52
CA PRO A 242 -15.39 -9.62 -26.69
C PRO A 242 -16.62 -8.70 -26.55
N CYS A 243 -16.47 -7.44 -26.94
CA CYS A 243 -17.62 -6.54 -27.07
C CYS A 243 -18.54 -7.03 -28.20
N PRO A 244 -19.85 -7.21 -27.96
CA PRO A 244 -20.78 -7.74 -28.96
C PRO A 244 -21.01 -6.81 -30.17
N SER A 245 -20.61 -5.54 -30.08
CA SER A 245 -20.83 -4.55 -31.13
C SER A 245 -19.59 -4.24 -31.98
N CYS A 246 -18.37 -4.43 -31.46
CA CYS A 246 -17.14 -4.03 -32.16
C CYS A 246 -15.97 -5.00 -32.01
N ASP A 247 -16.21 -6.17 -31.41
CA ASP A 247 -15.27 -7.28 -31.20
C ASP A 247 -13.98 -6.95 -30.43
N LEU A 248 -13.88 -5.74 -29.85
CA LEU A 248 -12.77 -5.41 -28.95
C LEU A 248 -12.82 -6.37 -27.74
N THR A 249 -11.76 -7.13 -27.52
CA THR A 249 -11.59 -7.92 -26.31
C THR A 249 -11.43 -7.00 -25.11
N LEU A 250 -12.40 -7.02 -24.21
CA LEU A 250 -12.40 -6.28 -22.97
C LEU A 250 -11.58 -7.04 -21.93
N THR A 251 -10.58 -6.35 -21.41
CA THR A 251 -9.76 -6.74 -20.25
C THR A 251 -9.76 -5.58 -19.25
N HIS A 252 -9.32 -5.82 -18.00
CA HIS A 252 -9.17 -4.74 -17.02
C HIS A 252 -8.25 -3.62 -17.54
N GLU A 253 -7.15 -3.99 -18.20
CA GLU A 253 -6.23 -3.05 -18.86
C GLU A 253 -6.93 -2.23 -19.95
N VAL A 254 -7.71 -2.87 -20.82
CA VAL A 254 -8.42 -2.19 -21.91
C VAL A 254 -9.44 -1.18 -21.35
N LEU A 255 -10.16 -1.54 -20.29
CA LEU A 255 -11.11 -0.64 -19.63
C LEU A 255 -10.37 0.56 -19.00
N GLY A 256 -9.25 0.32 -18.32
CA GLY A 256 -8.42 1.38 -17.74
C GLY A 256 -7.74 2.27 -18.78
N PHE A 257 -7.27 1.68 -19.87
CA PHE A 257 -6.76 2.41 -21.02
C PHE A 257 -7.84 3.29 -21.67
N GLY A 258 -9.09 2.81 -21.74
CA GLY A 258 -10.23 3.63 -22.14
C GLY A 258 -10.41 4.86 -21.27
N ARG A 259 -10.24 4.73 -19.95
CA ARG A 259 -10.27 5.86 -19.00
C ARG A 259 -9.12 6.84 -19.24
N LEU A 260 -7.90 6.35 -19.49
CA LEU A 260 -6.75 7.19 -19.87
C LEU A 260 -7.07 8.01 -21.13
N LEU A 261 -7.58 7.36 -22.17
CA LEU A 261 -7.92 8.02 -23.43
C LEU A 261 -9.01 9.07 -23.23
N ARG A 262 -10.07 8.79 -22.47
CA ARG A 262 -11.09 9.80 -22.16
C ARG A 262 -10.47 11.02 -21.50
N ASN A 263 -9.55 10.86 -20.56
CA ASN A 263 -8.85 12.03 -19.97
C ASN A 263 -7.96 12.74 -21.01
N LEU A 264 -7.27 11.97 -21.85
CA LEU A 264 -6.40 12.46 -22.94
C LEU A 264 -7.13 13.02 -24.16
N THR A 265 -8.44 12.82 -24.34
CA THR A 265 -9.17 13.32 -25.52
C THR A 265 -10.40 14.15 -25.15
N SER A 266 -10.73 14.29 -23.86
CA SER A 266 -11.87 15.11 -23.42
C SER A 266 -11.76 16.53 -24.00
N PRO A 267 -12.80 17.06 -24.69
CA PRO A 267 -12.72 18.36 -25.36
C PRO A 267 -12.34 19.44 -24.34
N SER A 268 -11.25 20.15 -24.64
CA SER A 268 -10.73 21.20 -23.77
C SER A 268 -11.75 22.33 -23.63
N ARG A 269 -12.23 22.58 -22.42
CA ARG A 269 -12.39 23.97 -21.98
C ARG A 269 -10.97 24.51 -21.86
N THR A 270 -10.70 25.68 -22.43
CA THR A 270 -9.41 26.36 -22.33
C THR A 270 -8.89 26.29 -20.90
N MET A 271 -7.70 25.72 -20.71
CA MET A 271 -7.00 25.84 -19.43
C MET A 271 -6.91 27.35 -19.14
N PRO A 272 -7.40 27.86 -18.00
CA PRO A 272 -7.06 29.21 -17.60
C PRO A 272 -5.53 29.24 -17.57
N GLY A 273 -4.92 30.15 -18.34
CA GLY A 273 -3.48 30.23 -18.58
C GLY A 273 -2.65 30.60 -17.34
N ARG A 274 -2.96 30.01 -16.18
CA ARG A 274 -2.37 30.30 -14.89
C ARG A 274 -1.42 29.16 -14.53
N PHE A 275 -0.18 29.31 -14.98
CA PHE A 275 0.98 28.63 -14.36
C PHE A 275 1.49 29.56 -13.26
N GLY A 276 1.05 29.34 -12.02
CA GLY A 276 1.48 30.14 -10.87
C GLY A 276 1.24 29.41 -9.54
N PRO A 277 1.80 29.89 -8.42
CA PRO A 277 1.72 29.24 -7.11
C PRO A 277 0.33 29.29 -6.45
N ALA A 278 -0.70 29.72 -7.18
CA ALA A 278 -2.07 29.71 -6.69
C ALA A 278 -2.59 28.26 -6.70
N PRO A 279 -3.37 27.83 -5.70
CA PRO A 279 -3.94 26.49 -5.71
C PRO A 279 -4.87 26.32 -6.90
N LEU A 280 -4.82 25.11 -7.47
CA LEU A 280 -5.80 24.67 -8.45
C LEU A 280 -7.21 24.71 -7.84
N THR A 281 -8.22 25.03 -8.63
CA THR A 281 -9.61 24.68 -8.29
C THR A 281 -9.84 23.19 -8.62
N ALA A 282 -10.88 22.56 -8.07
CA ALA A 282 -11.25 21.21 -8.51
C ALA A 282 -11.65 21.17 -10.00
N SER A 283 -12.28 22.24 -10.49
CA SER A 283 -12.57 22.39 -11.92
C SER A 283 -11.32 22.54 -12.79
N GLU A 284 -10.16 22.87 -12.22
CA GLU A 284 -8.86 22.85 -12.89
C GLU A 284 -8.14 21.49 -12.71
N ALA A 285 -8.31 20.84 -11.56
CA ALA A 285 -7.69 19.54 -11.25
C ALA A 285 -8.14 18.42 -12.20
N GLN A 286 -9.39 18.46 -12.67
CA GLN A 286 -9.93 17.50 -13.64
C GLN A 286 -9.16 17.44 -14.99
N TYR A 287 -8.37 18.47 -15.33
CA TYR A 287 -7.59 18.51 -16.58
C TYR A 287 -6.24 17.81 -16.50
N TYR A 288 -5.81 17.40 -15.31
CA TYR A 288 -4.57 16.68 -15.13
C TYR A 288 -4.75 15.22 -15.54
N LEU A 289 -3.67 14.44 -15.61
CA LEU A 289 -3.77 12.98 -15.65
C LEU A 289 -3.58 12.42 -14.26
N ALA A 290 -4.14 11.24 -13.99
CA ALA A 290 -3.91 10.57 -12.73
C ALA A 290 -2.41 10.30 -12.56
N GLY A 291 -1.92 10.46 -11.33
CA GLY A 291 -0.49 10.38 -11.04
C GLY A 291 0.29 11.56 -11.60
N THR A 292 -0.27 12.78 -11.62
CA THR A 292 0.47 13.99 -12.01
C THR A 292 0.33 15.17 -11.04
N LEU A 293 -0.67 15.19 -10.15
CA LEU A 293 -0.90 16.32 -9.26
C LEU A 293 -0.01 16.30 -8.01
N PHE A 294 0.07 15.15 -7.33
CA PHE A 294 0.82 15.06 -6.07
C PHE A 294 2.06 14.18 -6.24
N VAL A 295 3.23 14.81 -6.26
CA VAL A 295 4.53 14.12 -6.30
C VAL A 295 5.09 14.08 -4.89
N PRO A 296 5.48 12.90 -4.39
CA PRO A 296 5.95 12.76 -3.01
C PRO A 296 7.26 13.52 -2.67
N GLN A 297 8.00 14.11 -3.63
CA GLN A 297 9.41 14.51 -3.41
C GLN A 297 9.80 15.97 -3.74
N GLY A 298 8.88 16.94 -3.55
CA GLY A 298 9.25 18.29 -3.07
C GLY A 298 8.87 19.50 -3.93
N THR A 299 9.24 20.68 -3.41
CA THR A 299 8.87 22.06 -3.84
C THR A 299 9.42 22.51 -5.21
N SER A 300 10.10 21.61 -5.94
CA SER A 300 10.53 21.77 -7.33
C SER A 300 9.81 20.79 -8.28
N GLU A 301 9.43 19.60 -7.80
CA GLU A 301 8.77 18.56 -8.62
C GLU A 301 7.27 18.78 -8.79
N GLN A 302 6.64 19.58 -7.92
CA GLN A 302 5.32 20.17 -8.21
C GLN A 302 5.35 20.98 -9.52
N GLN A 303 6.50 21.55 -9.92
CA GLN A 303 6.64 22.24 -11.21
C GLN A 303 6.87 21.26 -12.38
N GLU A 304 7.50 20.10 -12.17
CA GLU A 304 7.76 19.11 -13.23
C GLU A 304 6.49 18.32 -13.59
N CYS A 305 5.70 17.89 -12.61
CA CYS A 305 4.46 17.16 -12.91
C CYS A 305 3.29 18.08 -13.31
N GLY A 306 3.36 19.37 -12.94
CA GLY A 306 2.53 20.42 -13.53
C GLY A 306 2.68 20.57 -15.05
N ARG A 307 3.81 20.13 -15.64
CA ARG A 307 4.06 20.17 -17.09
C ARG A 307 3.41 19.01 -17.85
N VAL A 308 3.10 17.90 -17.19
CA VAL A 308 2.52 16.70 -17.83
C VAL A 308 1.00 16.68 -17.62
N SER A 309 0.32 17.75 -18.04
CA SER A 309 -1.16 17.76 -18.04
C SER A 309 -1.71 17.06 -19.28
N ALA A 310 -2.98 16.63 -19.23
CA ALA A 310 -3.63 16.06 -20.40
C ALA A 310 -3.63 17.02 -21.59
N TRP A 311 -3.68 18.33 -21.32
CA TRP A 311 -3.60 19.38 -22.34
C TRP A 311 -2.22 19.43 -23.04
N HIS A 312 -1.11 19.44 -22.31
CA HIS A 312 0.22 19.45 -22.93
C HIS A 312 0.46 18.18 -23.77
N LEU A 313 -0.01 17.03 -23.29
CA LEU A 313 0.09 15.78 -24.03
C LEU A 313 -0.79 15.81 -25.29
N LYS A 314 -2.01 16.36 -25.22
CA LYS A 314 -2.87 16.58 -26.39
C LYS A 314 -2.19 17.44 -27.44
N GLU A 315 -1.64 18.58 -27.04
CA GLU A 315 -0.97 19.50 -27.95
C GLU A 315 0.26 18.84 -28.59
N HIS A 316 1.12 18.21 -27.79
CA HIS A 316 2.35 17.58 -28.27
C HIS A 316 2.09 16.48 -29.31
N PHE A 317 1.01 15.72 -29.15
CA PHE A 317 0.64 14.62 -30.04
C PHE A 317 -0.40 14.99 -31.11
N GLY A 318 -0.85 16.24 -31.15
CA GLY A 318 -1.95 16.65 -32.02
C GLY A 318 -3.21 15.80 -31.81
N LEU A 319 -3.53 15.47 -30.55
CA LEU A 319 -4.74 14.70 -30.19
C LEU A 319 -5.97 15.60 -30.09
N ASP A 320 -5.83 16.90 -30.31
CA ASP A 320 -6.97 17.80 -30.34
C ASP A 320 -7.92 17.40 -31.47
N GLY A 321 -9.21 17.29 -31.13
CA GLY A 321 -10.25 16.75 -32.01
C GLY A 321 -10.16 15.25 -32.32
N SER A 322 -9.14 14.52 -31.81
CA SER A 322 -9.08 13.06 -31.97
C SER A 322 -10.10 12.37 -31.06
N SER A 323 -10.82 11.40 -31.61
CA SER A 323 -11.72 10.56 -30.82
C SER A 323 -10.95 9.51 -30.00
N VAL A 324 -11.56 9.05 -28.90
CA VAL A 324 -11.04 7.92 -28.10
C VAL A 324 -10.77 6.70 -28.99
N ARG A 325 -11.66 6.44 -29.96
CA ARG A 325 -11.53 5.33 -30.89
C ARG A 325 -10.29 5.43 -31.77
N GLU A 326 -10.02 6.60 -32.35
CA GLU A 326 -8.88 6.80 -33.25
C GLU A 326 -7.55 6.62 -32.53
N VAL A 327 -7.42 7.19 -31.32
CA VAL A 327 -6.21 7.05 -30.53
C VAL A 327 -6.06 5.62 -30.02
N GLY A 328 -7.16 4.99 -29.60
CA GLY A 328 -7.17 3.61 -29.13
C GLY A 328 -6.76 2.62 -30.21
N ASP A 329 -7.31 2.75 -31.42
CA ASP A 329 -6.94 1.92 -32.57
C ASP A 329 -5.46 2.15 -32.96
N ARG A 330 -4.97 3.40 -32.90
CA ARG A 330 -3.55 3.74 -33.15
C ARG A 330 -2.60 3.11 -32.14
N TRP A 331 -2.98 3.06 -30.86
CA TRP A 331 -2.14 2.52 -29.78
C TRP A 331 -2.48 1.06 -29.43
N GLY A 332 -3.32 0.41 -30.24
CA GLY A 332 -3.66 -1.00 -30.12
C GLY A 332 -4.38 -1.35 -28.82
N TRP A 333 -5.15 -0.42 -28.25
CA TRP A 333 -5.92 -0.64 -27.01
C TRP A 333 -5.09 -1.19 -25.83
N SER A 334 -3.84 -0.74 -25.69
CA SER A 334 -2.92 -1.24 -24.65
C SER A 334 -2.13 -0.13 -23.97
N LEU A 335 -1.80 -0.31 -22.68
CA LEU A 335 -0.90 0.56 -21.93
C LEU A 335 0.53 0.48 -22.47
N THR A 336 0.93 -0.66 -23.05
CA THR A 336 2.22 -0.78 -23.75
C THR A 336 2.28 0.12 -24.98
N GLY A 337 1.20 0.19 -25.76
CA GLY A 337 1.06 1.14 -26.86
C GLY A 337 1.05 2.58 -26.36
N ALA A 338 0.30 2.86 -25.29
CA ALA A 338 0.26 4.16 -24.65
C ALA A 338 1.65 4.63 -24.18
N ARG A 339 2.44 3.75 -23.57
CA ARG A 339 3.82 4.02 -23.15
C ARG A 339 4.68 4.48 -24.32
N LYS A 340 4.65 3.74 -25.43
CA LYS A 340 5.40 4.08 -26.64
C LYS A 340 4.92 5.41 -27.22
N GLY A 341 3.60 5.63 -27.23
CA GLY A 341 2.98 6.88 -27.63
C GLY A 341 3.50 8.04 -26.79
N LEU A 342 3.33 7.98 -25.47
CA LEU A 342 3.55 9.08 -24.52
C LEU A 342 5.02 9.36 -24.19
N ALA A 343 5.93 8.40 -24.34
CA ALA A 343 7.32 8.52 -23.88
C ALA A 343 8.04 9.79 -24.38
N LYS A 344 7.87 10.13 -25.66
CA LYS A 344 8.53 11.32 -26.24
C LYS A 344 7.96 12.62 -25.67
N ALA A 345 6.65 12.70 -25.42
CA ALA A 345 6.05 13.90 -24.86
C ALA A 345 6.46 14.10 -23.41
N VAL A 346 6.40 13.05 -22.59
CA VAL A 346 6.83 13.10 -21.19
C VAL A 346 8.30 13.55 -21.11
N ALA A 347 9.16 12.98 -21.94
CA ALA A 347 10.57 13.39 -22.01
C ALA A 347 10.75 14.84 -22.46
N SER A 348 9.99 15.30 -23.47
CA SER A 348 10.08 16.69 -23.96
C SER A 348 9.50 17.73 -22.99
N ALA A 349 8.57 17.32 -22.12
CA ALA A 349 8.11 18.13 -21.00
C ALA A 349 9.17 18.24 -19.87
N GLY A 350 10.28 17.51 -19.99
CA GLY A 350 11.35 17.44 -19.00
C GLY A 350 11.02 16.53 -17.81
N ALA A 351 9.99 15.69 -17.92
CA ALA A 351 9.62 14.74 -16.87
C ALA A 351 10.40 13.43 -17.00
N LYS A 352 10.65 12.79 -15.85
CA LYS A 352 11.41 11.54 -15.77
C LYS A 352 10.58 10.34 -16.23
N LYS A 353 11.24 9.21 -16.51
CA LYS A 353 10.58 7.96 -16.93
C LYS A 353 9.58 7.47 -15.87
N GLU A 354 9.92 7.65 -14.60
CA GLU A 354 9.11 7.28 -13.44
C GLU A 354 7.78 8.03 -13.42
N THR A 355 7.72 9.24 -13.99
CA THR A 355 6.47 10.00 -14.16
C THR A 355 5.52 9.27 -15.11
N LEU A 356 6.03 8.73 -16.23
CA LEU A 356 5.23 7.95 -17.16
C LEU A 356 4.77 6.63 -16.52
N ASP A 357 5.64 5.97 -15.77
CA ASP A 357 5.30 4.74 -15.04
C ASP A 357 4.14 4.98 -14.07
N ARG A 358 4.22 6.07 -13.28
CA ARG A 358 3.18 6.48 -12.33
C ARG A 358 1.86 6.86 -13.00
N ILE A 359 1.91 7.53 -14.16
CA ILE A 359 0.69 7.85 -14.93
C ILE A 359 0.04 6.54 -15.36
N LEU A 360 0.79 5.66 -16.04
CA LEU A 360 0.22 4.44 -16.61
C LEU A 360 -0.27 3.46 -15.53
N SER A 361 0.39 3.38 -14.37
CA SER A 361 -0.06 2.55 -13.25
C SER A 361 -1.43 2.98 -12.72
N ALA A 362 -1.80 4.25 -12.87
CA ALA A 362 -3.11 4.74 -12.45
C ALA A 362 -4.26 4.32 -13.37
N TYR A 363 -3.97 3.71 -14.53
CA TYR A 363 -4.95 3.34 -15.55
C TYR A 363 -4.94 1.83 -15.87
N THR A 364 -4.54 0.98 -14.92
CA THR A 364 -4.50 -0.49 -15.09
C THR A 364 -5.88 -1.15 -15.03
N THR A 365 -6.87 -0.50 -14.44
CA THR A 365 -8.25 -1.02 -14.30
C THR A 365 -9.29 0.00 -14.75
N GLY A 366 -10.50 -0.47 -15.06
CA GLY A 366 -11.64 0.36 -15.47
C GLY A 366 -12.28 1.19 -14.35
N ALA A 367 -12.04 0.83 -13.08
CA ALA A 367 -12.55 1.55 -11.92
C ALA A 367 -12.03 3.00 -11.89
N PRO A 368 -12.75 3.96 -11.29
CA PRO A 368 -12.35 5.36 -11.32
C PRO A 368 -11.08 5.65 -10.52
N PHE A 369 -10.69 4.79 -9.58
CA PHE A 369 -9.56 5.00 -8.67
C PHE A 369 -8.19 4.91 -9.38
N SER A 370 -7.24 5.74 -8.97
CA SER A 370 -5.86 5.73 -9.51
C SER A 370 -4.99 4.60 -8.93
N VAL A 371 -5.58 3.73 -8.12
CA VAL A 371 -4.96 2.54 -7.55
C VAL A 371 -5.82 1.34 -7.95
N ASP A 372 -5.18 0.24 -8.32
CA ASP A 372 -5.87 -1.05 -8.42
C ASP A 372 -6.25 -1.53 -7.02
N LEU A 373 -7.45 -1.15 -6.57
CA LEU A 373 -7.94 -1.44 -5.22
C LEU A 373 -8.10 -2.92 -4.95
N VAL A 374 -8.33 -3.76 -5.97
CA VAL A 374 -8.42 -5.22 -5.79
C VAL A 374 -7.04 -5.77 -5.48
N ALA A 375 -6.04 -5.45 -6.30
CA ALA A 375 -4.66 -5.88 -6.06
C ALA A 375 -4.11 -5.31 -4.74
N ALA A 376 -4.41 -4.05 -4.43
CA ALA A 376 -4.02 -3.41 -3.18
C ALA A 376 -4.66 -4.07 -1.96
N ALA A 377 -5.95 -4.42 -2.03
CA ALA A 377 -6.65 -5.12 -0.95
C ALA A 377 -6.10 -6.54 -0.76
N GLN A 378 -5.73 -7.25 -1.83
CA GLN A 378 -5.04 -8.54 -1.72
C GLN A 378 -3.68 -8.43 -1.02
N ARG A 379 -2.89 -7.40 -1.33
CA ARG A 379 -1.64 -7.12 -0.59
C ARG A 379 -1.91 -6.81 0.88
N GLN A 380 -2.95 -6.04 1.16
CA GLN A 380 -3.38 -5.76 2.53
C GLN A 380 -3.79 -7.05 3.26
N SER A 381 -4.48 -7.99 2.61
CA SER A 381 -4.79 -9.31 3.19
C SER A 381 -3.52 -10.08 3.58
N GLN A 382 -2.48 -10.05 2.76
CA GLN A 382 -1.21 -10.71 3.09
C GLN A 382 -0.52 -10.07 4.31
N LEU A 383 -0.61 -8.74 4.46
CA LEU A 383 -0.15 -8.04 5.66
C LEU A 383 -0.94 -8.49 6.90
N ILE A 384 -2.27 -8.52 6.79
CA ILE A 384 -3.19 -8.92 7.86
C ILE A 384 -2.88 -10.36 8.30
N GLU A 385 -2.68 -11.29 7.37
CA GLU A 385 -2.31 -12.68 7.69
C GLU A 385 -0.97 -12.79 8.41
N LYS A 386 0.03 -11.96 8.05
CA LYS A 386 1.31 -11.92 8.77
C LYS A 386 1.12 -11.42 10.21
N LEU A 387 0.34 -10.36 10.39
CA LEU A 387 0.02 -9.82 11.72
C LEU A 387 -0.78 -10.81 12.57
N ASP A 388 -1.74 -11.52 11.97
CA ASP A 388 -2.54 -12.54 12.64
C ASP A 388 -1.68 -13.72 13.11
N LYS A 389 -0.79 -14.22 12.25
CA LYS A 389 0.17 -15.29 12.60
C LYS A 389 1.13 -14.89 13.71
N LEU A 390 1.49 -13.61 13.78
CA LEU A 390 2.27 -13.06 14.89
C LEU A 390 1.42 -12.79 16.13
N GLY A 391 0.09 -12.91 16.06
CA GLY A 391 -0.82 -12.66 17.17
C GLY A 391 -1.14 -11.19 17.39
N TRP A 392 -0.83 -10.26 16.48
CA TRP A 392 -1.13 -8.84 16.68
C TRP A 392 -2.63 -8.54 16.61
N LEU A 393 -3.40 -9.38 15.94
CA LEU A 393 -4.84 -9.18 15.72
C LEU A 393 -5.73 -9.89 16.74
N SER A 394 -5.16 -10.68 17.67
CA SER A 394 -5.97 -11.34 18.68
C SER A 394 -6.49 -10.33 19.72
N GLY A 395 -7.81 -10.28 19.90
CA GLY A 395 -8.45 -9.42 20.90
C GLY A 395 -7.81 -9.54 22.29
N GLY A 396 -7.52 -8.39 22.90
CA GLY A 396 -6.97 -8.29 24.26
C GLY A 396 -5.44 -8.32 24.38
N ASN A 397 -4.69 -8.57 23.29
CA ASN A 397 -3.22 -8.74 23.38
C ASN A 397 -2.46 -7.49 23.82
N PHE A 398 -3.03 -6.29 23.62
CA PHE A 398 -2.43 -5.02 24.02
C PHE A 398 -3.22 -4.28 25.10
N GLU A 399 -4.21 -4.92 25.73
CA GLU A 399 -5.01 -4.31 26.80
C GLU A 399 -4.23 -4.21 28.12
N LYS A 400 -3.41 -5.22 28.42
CA LYS A 400 -2.62 -5.29 29.66
C LYS A 400 -1.18 -4.80 29.50
N ASP A 401 -0.65 -4.88 28.28
CA ASP A 401 0.72 -4.51 27.97
C ASP A 401 0.80 -3.87 26.57
N GLU A 402 1.04 -2.56 26.55
CA GLU A 402 1.19 -1.77 25.32
C GLU A 402 2.65 -1.66 24.87
N THR A 403 3.59 -2.29 25.57
CA THR A 403 5.04 -2.10 25.36
C THR A 403 5.44 -2.33 23.90
N LEU A 404 4.90 -3.37 23.26
CA LEU A 404 5.19 -3.65 21.85
C LEU A 404 4.68 -2.54 20.91
N LEU A 405 3.53 -1.94 21.21
CA LEU A 405 2.97 -0.84 20.42
C LEU A 405 3.80 0.43 20.53
N TYR A 406 4.29 0.74 21.74
CA TYR A 406 5.21 1.85 21.95
C TYR A 406 6.56 1.62 21.26
N LEU A 407 7.09 0.39 21.27
CA LEU A 407 8.31 0.04 20.56
C LEU A 407 8.15 0.18 19.03
N ALA A 408 7.03 -0.31 18.49
CA ALA A 408 6.69 -0.14 17.07
C ALA A 408 6.60 1.34 16.69
N ALA A 409 5.90 2.14 17.50
CA ALA A 409 5.75 3.57 17.28
C ALA A 409 7.12 4.31 17.36
N ALA A 410 7.96 3.96 18.33
CA ALA A 410 9.31 4.51 18.46
C ALA A 410 10.18 4.16 17.23
N ARG A 411 10.06 2.93 16.71
CA ARG A 411 10.77 2.52 15.49
C ARG A 411 10.27 3.23 14.25
N TYR A 412 8.97 3.48 14.13
CA TYR A 412 8.43 4.31 13.05
C TYR A 412 8.98 5.75 13.12
N VAL A 413 9.08 6.36 14.30
CA VAL A 413 9.74 7.66 14.46
C VAL A 413 11.23 7.57 14.08
N GLY A 414 11.92 6.50 14.45
CA GLY A 414 13.29 6.21 14.01
C GLY A 414 13.40 6.09 12.48
N PHE A 415 12.42 5.46 11.84
CA PHE A 415 12.37 5.30 10.38
C PHE A 415 12.18 6.64 9.66
N LEU A 416 11.32 7.52 10.16
CA LEU A 416 11.18 8.88 9.63
C LEU A 416 12.50 9.67 9.72
N ARG A 417 13.29 9.45 10.78
CA ARG A 417 14.63 10.04 10.87
C ARG A 417 15.61 9.41 9.91
N LEU A 418 15.57 8.09 9.76
CA LEU A 418 16.42 7.41 8.79
C LEU A 418 16.20 8.01 7.40
N LEU A 419 14.95 8.29 7.04
CA LEU A 419 14.58 8.99 5.80
C LEU A 419 15.11 10.44 5.77
N SER A 420 15.02 11.19 6.86
CA SER A 420 15.41 12.62 6.86
C SER A 420 16.92 12.84 6.66
N TYR A 421 17.75 11.84 6.95
CA TYR A 421 19.20 11.90 6.73
C TYR A 421 19.64 11.48 5.32
N ARG A 422 18.74 10.95 4.48
CA ARG A 422 19.13 10.51 3.14
C ARG A 422 19.30 11.69 2.20
N LYS A 423 20.42 11.68 1.47
CA LYS A 423 20.73 12.68 0.44
C LYS A 423 19.91 12.46 -0.83
N GLU A 424 19.69 11.20 -1.20
CA GLU A 424 18.88 10.82 -2.36
C GLU A 424 17.51 10.34 -1.90
N ARG A 425 16.47 11.07 -2.29
CA ARG A 425 15.09 10.74 -1.97
C ARG A 425 14.56 9.57 -2.84
N SER A 426 15.22 9.28 -3.96
CA SER A 426 14.84 8.23 -4.92
C SER A 426 15.18 6.81 -4.48
N GLU A 427 15.99 6.61 -3.43
CA GLU A 427 16.28 5.28 -2.89
C GLU A 427 15.04 4.72 -2.18
N LEU A 428 14.40 3.72 -2.79
CA LEU A 428 13.29 3.00 -2.18
C LEU A 428 13.79 2.27 -0.93
N ILE A 429 13.10 2.46 0.20
CA ILE A 429 13.36 1.72 1.42
C ILE A 429 12.07 1.06 1.90
N SER A 430 12.15 -0.21 2.26
CA SER A 430 11.01 -0.95 2.79
C SER A 430 11.00 -0.86 4.31
N PRO A 431 9.90 -0.45 4.96
CA PRO A 431 9.77 -0.57 6.41
C PRO A 431 9.73 -2.04 6.85
N SER A 432 10.06 -2.30 8.12
CA SER A 432 9.70 -3.58 8.77
C SER A 432 8.21 -3.63 9.09
N LEU A 433 7.68 -4.81 9.40
CA LEU A 433 6.24 -5.03 9.57
C LEU A 433 5.59 -4.16 10.68
N ASP A 434 6.25 -4.00 11.82
CA ASP A 434 5.81 -3.12 12.92
C ASP A 434 5.83 -1.63 12.53
N ILE A 435 6.85 -1.20 11.78
CA ILE A 435 6.93 0.16 11.25
C ILE A 435 5.81 0.39 10.24
N GLU A 436 5.57 -0.58 9.35
CA GLU A 436 4.54 -0.51 8.31
C GLU A 436 3.14 -0.38 8.93
N VAL A 437 2.79 -1.21 9.92
CA VAL A 437 1.44 -1.13 10.54
C VAL A 437 1.22 0.20 11.28
N VAL A 438 2.25 0.74 11.94
CA VAL A 438 2.18 2.10 12.52
C VAL A 438 1.96 3.11 11.41
N TRP A 439 2.72 3.04 10.32
CA TRP A 439 2.65 3.99 9.23
C TRP A 439 1.27 3.99 8.54
N LEU A 440 0.71 2.82 8.26
CA LEU A 440 -0.63 2.66 7.70
C LEU A 440 -1.70 3.23 8.65
N SER A 441 -1.55 3.03 9.96
CA SER A 441 -2.44 3.65 10.95
C SER A 441 -2.38 5.18 10.92
N ARG A 442 -1.25 5.79 10.52
CA ARG A 442 -1.16 7.25 10.35
C ARG A 442 -1.86 7.72 9.07
N MET A 443 -1.77 6.97 7.97
CA MET A 443 -2.33 7.35 6.67
C MET A 443 -3.87 7.47 6.67
N LEU A 444 -4.55 6.71 7.53
CA LEU A 444 -5.99 6.86 7.76
C LEU A 444 -6.39 8.24 8.31
N ASN A 445 -5.43 9.05 8.76
CA ASN A 445 -5.59 10.48 8.98
C ASN A 445 -4.63 11.27 8.06
N LEU A 446 -5.03 11.39 6.79
CA LEU A 446 -4.22 11.99 5.73
C LEU A 446 -3.59 13.34 6.11
N ARG A 447 -4.35 14.21 6.79
CA ARG A 447 -3.83 15.52 7.22
C ARG A 447 -2.71 15.39 8.25
N SER A 448 -2.90 14.55 9.26
CA SER A 448 -1.91 14.38 10.33
C SER A 448 -0.66 13.72 9.79
N HIS A 449 -0.82 12.66 8.98
CA HIS A 449 0.28 11.99 8.29
C HIS A 449 1.06 12.96 7.38
N HIS A 450 0.38 13.78 6.58
CA HIS A 450 1.03 14.78 5.72
C HIS A 450 1.84 15.79 6.54
N VAL A 451 1.24 16.39 7.57
CA VAL A 451 1.91 17.39 8.42
C VAL A 451 3.10 16.77 9.15
N GLU A 452 2.95 15.57 9.70
CA GLU A 452 4.01 14.87 10.43
C GLU A 452 5.18 14.47 9.53
N THR A 453 4.89 13.89 8.37
CA THR A 453 5.94 13.44 7.43
C THR A 453 6.65 14.62 6.79
N PHE A 454 5.92 15.68 6.42
CA PHE A 454 6.53 16.92 5.93
C PHE A 454 7.41 17.57 7.01
N ALA A 455 6.94 17.63 8.26
CA ALA A 455 7.72 18.18 9.35
C ALA A 455 8.97 17.34 9.67
N ALA A 456 8.90 16.01 9.58
CA ALA A 456 9.97 15.10 9.95
C ALA A 456 11.03 14.91 8.83
N VAL A 457 10.58 14.81 7.57
CA VAL A 457 11.41 14.40 6.42
C VAL A 457 11.55 15.52 5.39
N GLY A 458 10.73 16.57 5.46
CA GLY A 458 10.74 17.69 4.52
C GLY A 458 9.88 17.49 3.26
N TYR A 459 9.12 16.40 3.19
CA TYR A 459 8.18 16.11 2.11
C TYR A 459 7.05 15.19 2.59
N ALA A 460 5.95 15.14 1.84
CA ALA A 460 4.83 14.24 2.12
C ALA A 460 5.21 12.81 1.74
N LEU A 461 5.40 11.94 2.73
CA LEU A 461 5.84 10.56 2.48
C LEU A 461 4.68 9.73 1.92
N ASP A 462 4.86 9.21 0.71
CA ASP A 462 3.87 8.37 0.04
C ASP A 462 4.28 6.89 0.06
N ARG A 463 3.31 5.99 -0.11
CA ARG A 463 3.54 4.55 -0.20
C ARG A 463 3.38 4.09 -1.64
N THR A 464 4.29 3.21 -2.06
CA THR A 464 4.12 2.43 -3.29
C THR A 464 3.92 1.00 -2.85
N ASP A 465 2.70 0.49 -2.99
CA ASP A 465 2.32 -0.84 -2.53
C ASP A 465 2.58 -1.93 -3.59
N ASP A 466 2.75 -1.54 -4.86
CA ASP A 466 3.10 -2.43 -5.97
C ASP A 466 4.62 -2.45 -6.23
N VAL A 467 5.35 -3.19 -5.40
CA VAL A 467 6.79 -3.42 -5.55
C VAL A 467 7.05 -4.89 -5.83
N ASP A 468 7.75 -5.19 -6.93
CA ASP A 468 8.16 -6.55 -7.27
C ASP A 468 8.92 -7.23 -6.10
N PRO A 469 8.68 -8.52 -5.81
CA PRO A 469 9.26 -9.21 -4.66
C PRO A 469 10.79 -9.16 -4.58
N VAL A 470 11.49 -9.16 -5.72
CA VAL A 470 12.96 -9.07 -5.75
C VAL A 470 13.40 -7.70 -5.25
N ARG A 471 12.81 -6.64 -5.80
CA ARG A 471 13.06 -5.26 -5.37
C ARG A 471 12.68 -5.04 -3.91
N LEU A 472 11.60 -5.66 -3.45
CA LEU A 472 11.19 -5.60 -2.05
C LEU A 472 12.24 -6.21 -1.11
N SER A 473 12.82 -7.35 -1.50
CA SER A 473 13.89 -8.01 -0.73
C SER A 473 15.18 -7.18 -0.70
N GLU A 474 15.58 -6.60 -1.84
CA GLU A 474 16.74 -5.73 -1.94
C GLU A 474 16.58 -4.47 -1.08
N THR A 475 15.42 -3.82 -1.17
CA THR A 475 15.15 -2.58 -0.42
C THR A 475 14.98 -2.84 1.07
N SER A 476 14.43 -3.98 1.48
CA SER A 476 14.42 -4.41 2.89
C SER A 476 15.84 -4.58 3.44
N THR A 477 16.73 -5.23 2.68
CA THR A 477 18.14 -5.40 3.07
C THR A 477 18.86 -4.04 3.18
N ALA A 478 18.59 -3.14 2.24
CA ALA A 478 19.12 -1.78 2.27
C ALA A 478 18.60 -0.97 3.46
N THR A 479 17.32 -1.11 3.83
CA THR A 479 16.76 -0.47 5.03
C THR A 479 17.48 -0.95 6.28
N THR A 480 17.61 -2.26 6.47
CA THR A 480 18.25 -2.85 7.66
C THR A 480 19.70 -2.41 7.79
N SER A 481 20.44 -2.42 6.68
CA SER A 481 21.84 -1.98 6.65
C SER A 481 21.98 -0.49 7.00
N ALA A 482 21.12 0.36 6.44
CA ALA A 482 21.12 1.79 6.72
C ALA A 482 20.69 2.09 8.16
N TRP A 483 19.72 1.35 8.68
CA TRP A 483 19.27 1.42 10.07
C TRP A 483 20.44 1.11 11.02
N GLU A 484 21.11 -0.02 10.82
CA GLU A 484 22.22 -0.44 11.67
C GLU A 484 23.40 0.54 11.60
N ALA A 485 23.75 1.01 10.39
CA ALA A 485 24.78 2.03 10.22
C ALA A 485 24.44 3.34 10.95
N ARG A 486 23.16 3.72 11.00
CA ARG A 486 22.73 4.99 11.61
C ARG A 486 22.61 4.90 13.13
N PHE A 487 22.05 3.80 13.63
CA PHE A 487 21.63 3.69 15.01
C PHE A 487 22.51 2.73 15.83
N GLY A 488 23.35 1.92 15.19
CA GLY A 488 24.33 1.04 15.84
C GLY A 488 23.78 -0.31 16.31
N PHE A 489 22.59 -0.70 15.87
CA PHE A 489 21.96 -1.98 16.19
C PHE A 489 21.05 -2.45 15.05
N PRO A 490 20.85 -3.76 14.89
CA PRO A 490 20.05 -4.30 13.79
C PRO A 490 18.56 -4.02 13.95
N LEU A 491 17.88 -3.84 12.82
CA LEU A 491 16.42 -3.88 12.73
C LEU A 491 15.99 -5.36 12.74
N THR A 492 15.70 -5.92 13.91
CA THR A 492 15.39 -7.35 14.07
C THR A 492 13.90 -7.65 14.21
N ASP A 493 13.40 -8.57 13.38
CA ASP A 493 12.03 -9.11 13.40
C ASP A 493 11.67 -9.89 14.68
N SER A 494 12.65 -10.35 15.46
CA SER A 494 12.44 -11.14 16.69
C SER A 494 11.69 -10.40 17.80
N SER A 495 11.54 -9.09 17.67
CA SER A 495 10.80 -8.22 18.58
C SER A 495 9.32 -8.09 18.26
N LEU A 496 8.82 -8.78 17.22
CA LEU A 496 7.45 -8.70 16.75
C LEU A 496 6.48 -9.67 17.44
N HIS A 497 6.93 -10.46 18.41
CA HIS A 497 6.03 -11.38 19.11
C HIS A 497 5.34 -10.68 20.30
N PRO A 498 4.01 -10.56 20.32
CA PRO A 498 3.29 -10.15 21.51
C PRO A 498 3.51 -11.20 22.62
N PRO A 499 3.47 -10.78 23.90
CA PRO A 499 3.67 -11.71 25.00
C PRO A 499 2.63 -12.85 24.92
N PRO A 500 3.03 -14.12 25.09
CA PRO A 500 2.10 -15.24 24.98
C PRO A 500 0.99 -15.14 26.03
N LYS A 501 -0.24 -15.47 25.64
CA LYS A 501 -1.40 -15.52 26.54
C LYS A 501 -1.10 -16.46 27.72
N GLY A 502 -1.08 -15.92 28.95
CA GLY A 502 -1.10 -16.72 30.18
C GLY A 502 0.11 -16.66 31.12
N LEU A 503 1.11 -15.79 30.89
CA LEU A 503 2.33 -15.78 31.71
C LEU A 503 2.24 -15.12 33.11
N PHE A 504 1.04 -14.76 33.57
CA PHE A 504 0.81 -14.31 34.96
C PHE A 504 0.30 -15.41 35.90
N GLY A 505 0.18 -16.67 35.42
CA GLY A 505 -0.43 -17.76 36.18
C GLY A 505 0.51 -18.63 37.03
N ARG A 506 1.83 -18.60 36.82
CA ARG A 506 2.77 -19.50 37.54
C ARG A 506 4.13 -18.86 37.83
N LEU A 507 4.15 -17.92 38.76
CA LEU A 507 5.33 -17.63 39.58
C LEU A 507 4.88 -17.62 41.05
N LYS A 508 4.52 -18.80 41.56
CA LYS A 508 4.53 -19.05 43.00
C LYS A 508 5.83 -19.75 43.35
N SER A 509 6.55 -19.14 44.30
CA SER A 509 7.63 -19.72 45.10
C SER A 509 8.99 -19.94 44.40
N SER A 510 9.87 -18.93 44.51
CA SER A 510 11.19 -19.16 45.14
C SER A 510 11.74 -17.85 45.71
N LYS A 511 12.48 -17.97 46.83
CA LYS A 511 12.79 -16.92 47.80
C LYS A 511 13.92 -15.97 47.34
N LYS A 512 13.72 -14.67 47.67
CA LYS A 512 14.63 -13.50 47.63
C LYS A 512 15.14 -13.01 46.26
N PRO A 513 14.86 -11.75 45.86
CA PRO A 513 15.51 -11.14 44.70
C PRO A 513 16.95 -10.71 45.04
N PRO A 514 17.92 -10.84 44.12
CA PRO A 514 19.16 -10.09 44.21
C PRO A 514 18.84 -8.59 44.03
N SER A 515 19.28 -7.79 44.99
CA SER A 515 19.27 -6.33 44.95
C SER A 515 20.26 -5.82 43.87
N ALA A 516 19.86 -5.76 42.59
CA ALA A 516 20.53 -4.98 41.53
C ALA A 516 19.83 -4.91 40.17
N LEU A 517 18.60 -5.43 40.00
CA LEU A 517 17.89 -5.37 38.71
C LEU A 517 16.48 -4.85 38.94
N GLN A 518 16.26 -3.56 38.63
CA GLN A 518 14.89 -3.11 38.36
C GLN A 518 14.38 -3.87 37.13
N PRO A 519 13.10 -4.32 37.12
CA PRO A 519 12.51 -4.97 35.96
C PRO A 519 12.70 -4.10 34.72
N VAL A 520 13.15 -4.69 33.62
CA VAL A 520 13.50 -3.93 32.41
C VAL A 520 12.28 -3.22 31.80
N ASP A 521 11.06 -3.72 32.06
CA ASP A 521 9.79 -3.04 31.77
C ASP A 521 9.66 -1.69 32.49
N GLU A 522 10.16 -1.57 33.71
CA GLU A 522 10.10 -0.33 34.50
C GLU A 522 11.05 0.73 33.93
N ARG A 523 12.22 0.30 33.41
CA ARG A 523 13.18 1.18 32.72
C ARG A 523 12.65 1.66 31.37
N LEU A 524 12.02 0.77 30.61
CA LEU A 524 11.41 1.13 29.33
C LEU A 524 10.21 2.05 29.55
N ARG A 525 9.35 1.78 30.54
CA ARG A 525 8.24 2.67 30.94
C ARG A 525 8.73 4.02 31.49
N ALA A 526 9.79 4.05 32.29
CA ALA A 526 10.39 5.29 32.78
C ALA A 526 11.03 6.10 31.65
N ALA A 527 11.72 5.44 30.71
CA ALA A 527 12.27 6.09 29.53
C ALA A 527 11.14 6.64 28.62
N LEU A 528 10.08 5.85 28.40
CA LEU A 528 8.85 6.26 27.70
C LEU A 528 8.18 7.48 28.37
N ALA A 529 8.14 7.52 29.71
CA ALA A 529 7.52 8.60 30.49
C ALA A 529 8.36 9.89 30.52
N GLU A 530 9.69 9.80 30.39
CA GLU A 530 10.61 10.95 30.45
C GLU A 530 11.05 11.46 29.06
N ALA A 531 10.69 10.77 27.98
CA ALA A 531 11.16 11.11 26.65
C ALA A 531 10.40 12.31 26.05
N THR A 532 10.96 13.50 26.29
CA THR A 532 10.49 14.77 25.73
C THR A 532 11.28 15.21 24.50
N SER A 533 12.40 14.55 24.20
CA SER A 533 13.26 14.85 23.07
C SER A 533 13.38 13.68 22.10
N ILE A 534 13.63 14.06 20.84
CA ILE A 534 13.87 13.16 19.74
C ILE A 534 15.08 12.23 20.05
N GLU A 535 16.20 12.70 20.59
CA GLU A 535 17.36 11.84 20.88
C GLU A 535 17.03 10.67 21.83
N ARG A 536 16.21 10.93 22.86
CA ARG A 536 15.82 9.93 23.86
C ARG A 536 14.95 8.81 23.31
N TRP A 537 14.19 9.09 22.26
CA TRP A 537 13.36 8.09 21.57
C TRP A 537 14.17 7.09 20.73
N THR A 538 15.29 7.54 20.17
CA THR A 538 16.26 6.65 19.52
C THR A 538 16.89 5.71 20.53
N GLU A 539 17.23 6.19 21.74
CA GLU A 539 17.70 5.35 22.83
C GLU A 539 16.66 4.31 23.29
N ILE A 540 15.37 4.67 23.26
CA ILE A 540 14.27 3.74 23.57
C ILE A 540 14.11 2.65 22.50
N ALA A 541 14.25 3.02 21.22
CA ALA A 541 14.29 2.04 20.13
C ALA A 541 15.51 1.11 20.24
N VAL A 542 16.67 1.63 20.67
CA VAL A 542 17.89 0.84 20.98
C VAL A 542 17.60 -0.17 22.10
N LEU A 543 16.99 0.30 23.21
CA LEU A 543 16.67 -0.53 24.38
C LEU A 543 15.72 -1.67 24.00
N GLY A 544 14.72 -1.41 23.16
CA GLY A 544 13.80 -2.42 22.62
C GLY A 544 14.48 -3.49 21.76
N SER A 545 15.43 -3.12 20.91
CA SER A 545 16.18 -4.09 20.08
C SER A 545 17.22 -4.88 20.88
N SER A 546 17.88 -4.25 21.87
CA SER A 546 18.78 -4.96 22.80
C SER A 546 18.03 -5.98 23.68
N LEU A 547 16.77 -5.70 24.03
CA LEU A 547 15.89 -6.59 24.77
C LEU A 547 15.57 -7.88 24.00
N ALA A 548 15.30 -7.77 22.70
CA ALA A 548 15.05 -8.92 21.83
C ALA A 548 16.31 -9.80 21.63
N GLY A 549 17.51 -9.20 21.67
CA GLY A 549 18.78 -9.93 21.66
C GLY A 549 19.06 -10.69 22.96
N ALA A 550 18.63 -10.15 24.11
CA ALA A 550 18.85 -10.76 25.43
C ALA A 550 17.89 -11.92 25.74
N THR A 551 16.67 -11.91 25.19
CA THR A 551 15.69 -13.01 25.32
C THR A 551 15.95 -14.18 24.36
N GLY A 552 16.87 -14.02 23.40
CA GLY A 552 17.29 -15.07 22.44
C GLY A 552 18.12 -16.22 23.01
N ALA A 553 18.36 -16.28 24.32
CA ALA A 553 19.10 -17.36 24.99
C ALA A 553 18.21 -18.55 25.43
N TYR A 554 17.13 -18.84 24.70
CA TYR A 554 16.37 -20.09 24.88
C TYR A 554 16.54 -20.97 23.65
N LYS A 555 17.13 -22.16 23.87
CA LYS A 555 17.40 -23.18 22.86
C LYS A 555 16.18 -23.43 21.96
N VAL A 556 16.26 -22.98 20.72
CA VAL A 556 15.47 -23.52 19.61
C VAL A 556 16.01 -24.92 19.34
N GLY A 557 15.19 -25.95 19.60
CA GLY A 557 15.50 -27.33 19.28
C GLY A 557 15.78 -27.47 17.79
N SER A 558 16.90 -28.12 17.43
CA SER A 558 17.26 -28.38 16.05
C SER A 558 16.27 -29.36 15.42
N THR A 559 15.33 -28.86 14.61
CA THR A 559 14.68 -29.68 13.58
C THR A 559 15.56 -29.62 12.33
N ARG A 560 16.35 -30.68 12.18
CA ARG A 560 17.16 -30.98 11.01
C ARG A 560 16.21 -31.15 9.81
N TRP A 561 16.30 -30.25 8.84
CA TRP A 561 15.59 -30.35 7.57
C TRP A 561 16.10 -31.57 6.79
N HIS A 562 15.24 -32.56 6.57
CA HIS A 562 15.49 -33.64 5.64
C HIS A 562 15.27 -33.13 4.21
N HIS A 563 16.32 -33.21 3.38
CA HIS A 563 16.23 -32.99 1.94
C HIS A 563 15.30 -34.05 1.29
N PRO A 564 14.39 -33.67 0.38
CA PRO A 564 13.72 -34.63 -0.48
C PRO A 564 14.72 -35.12 -1.55
N SER A 565 14.93 -36.44 -1.57
CA SER A 565 15.74 -37.15 -2.55
C SER A 565 15.18 -36.98 -3.97
N ARG A 566 16.08 -36.80 -4.95
CA ARG A 566 15.82 -36.77 -6.39
C ARG A 566 14.99 -37.98 -6.87
N PRO A 567 14.11 -37.81 -7.89
CA PRO A 567 13.56 -38.94 -8.61
C PRO A 567 14.60 -39.50 -9.59
N SER A 568 14.83 -40.81 -9.51
CA SER A 568 15.58 -41.61 -10.48
C SER A 568 14.68 -42.00 -11.66
N SER A 569 15.11 -41.70 -12.88
CA SER A 569 14.54 -42.18 -14.15
C SER A 569 14.97 -43.63 -14.47
N PRO A 570 14.31 -44.30 -15.44
CA PRO A 570 14.12 -45.75 -15.48
C PRO A 570 15.02 -46.50 -16.51
N GLY A 571 14.97 -47.83 -16.45
CA GLY A 571 15.50 -48.81 -17.44
C GLY A 571 16.46 -49.80 -16.78
N GLY A 572 16.10 -51.08 -16.58
CA GLY A 572 16.20 -52.20 -17.55
C GLY A 572 17.58 -52.89 -17.34
N GLU A 573 17.78 -54.18 -17.10
CA GLU A 573 17.26 -55.43 -17.67
C GLU A 573 17.74 -56.60 -16.76
N GLU A 574 16.88 -57.56 -16.40
CA GLU A 574 16.86 -58.99 -16.84
C GLU A 574 17.87 -59.95 -16.17
N SER A 575 17.34 -60.96 -15.46
CA SER A 575 17.68 -62.40 -15.59
C SER A 575 16.99 -63.25 -14.49
N ASP A 576 15.83 -63.82 -14.81
CA ASP A 576 15.44 -65.25 -14.67
C ASP A 576 13.95 -65.46 -14.97
#